data_AF-A0A7S4W2Y7-F1
#
_entry.id   AF-A0A7S4W2Y7-F1
#
_cell.length_a   1.000
_cell.length_b   1.000
_cell.length_c   1.000
_cell.angle_alpha   90.00
_cell.angle_beta   90.00
_cell.angle_gamma   90.00
#
_symmetry.space_group_name_H-M   'P 1'
#
loop_
_entity.id
_entity.type
_entity.pdbx_description
1 polymer ?
#
loop_
_entity_poly.entity_id
_entity_poly.type
_entity_poly.pdbx_seq_one_letter_code
_entity_poly.pdbx_strand_id
1 'polypeptide(L)'
;SDVCSSDLLRARGKPAVLLCDRGLMDGSAYMTRSEWKDLLLKRKVSNVCELREGRYNAVFHVVTAAEGAAQYYTLENNEARTETPELARELDEKTRKAWVGHPNLRVFDNSTNFEGKLRRLVEATAKLVGLPCKLSRVTTKFLLRCKPDLKNFPVGVDYHVFDV
;
A
#
# COMPACT_ATOMS: atom_id res chain seq x y z
N SER A 1 -11.00 2.94 17.34
CA SER A 1 -9.85 3.81 17.03
C SER A 1 -10.16 4.71 15.84
N ASP A 2 -10.45 4.16 14.66
CA ASP A 2 -10.42 4.92 13.40
C ASP A 2 -11.47 6.04 13.29
N VAL A 3 -12.66 5.86 13.88
CA VAL A 3 -13.72 6.88 13.87
C VAL A 3 -13.27 8.13 14.63
N CYS A 4 -12.65 7.95 15.81
CA CYS A 4 -12.11 9.06 16.58
C CYS A 4 -10.96 9.78 15.85
N SER A 5 -10.13 9.03 15.11
CA SER A 5 -9.07 9.61 14.28
C SER A 5 -9.62 10.39 13.08
N SER A 6 -10.69 9.89 12.45
CA SER A 6 -11.41 10.58 11.38
C SER A 6 -12.01 11.91 11.86
N ASP A 7 -12.66 11.92 13.03
CA ASP A 7 -13.27 13.12 13.59
C ASP A 7 -12.22 14.17 13.96
N LEU A 8 -11.07 13.73 14.50
CA LEU A 8 -9.92 14.61 14.77
C LEU A 8 -9.35 15.23 13.49
N LEU A 9 -9.24 14.46 12.39
CA LEU A 9 -8.77 14.97 11.11
C LEU A 9 -9.75 15.97 10.50
N ARG A 10 -11.06 15.70 10.58
CA ARG A 10 -12.11 16.65 10.16
C ARG A 10 -12.05 17.95 10.93
N ALA A 11 -11.83 17.88 12.25
CA ALA A 11 -11.71 19.07 13.10
C ALA A 11 -10.51 19.97 12.77
N ARG A 12 -9.47 19.44 12.11
CA ARG A 12 -8.27 20.19 11.71
C ARG A 12 -8.42 21.03 10.44
N GLY A 13 -9.52 20.89 9.70
CA GLY A 13 -9.86 21.76 8.56
C GLY A 13 -8.89 21.71 7.36
N LYS A 14 -8.01 20.71 7.28
CA LYS A 14 -7.05 20.52 6.19
C LYS A 14 -7.30 19.20 5.46
N PRO A 15 -7.02 19.10 4.15
CA PRO A 15 -7.02 17.82 3.45
C PRO A 15 -6.06 16.85 4.15
N ALA A 16 -6.56 15.67 4.51
CA ALA A 16 -5.79 14.65 5.20
C ALA A 16 -6.12 13.27 4.64
N VAL A 17 -5.15 12.38 4.71
CA VAL A 17 -5.29 10.97 4.35
C VAL A 17 -5.08 10.16 5.62
N LEU A 18 -6.03 9.27 5.94
CA LEU A 18 -5.89 8.31 7.02
C LEU A 18 -5.43 6.98 6.42
N LEU A 19 -4.24 6.52 6.82
CA LEU A 19 -3.75 5.19 6.47
C LEU A 19 -4.03 4.27 7.65
N CYS A 20 -4.78 3.20 7.38
CA CYS A 20 -5.04 2.14 8.35
C CYS A 20 -4.14 0.94 8.00
N ASP A 21 -3.32 0.50 8.96
CA ASP A 21 -2.70 -0.82 8.89
C ASP A 21 -3.74 -1.84 9.32
N ARG A 22 -4.16 -2.69 8.38
CA ARG A 22 -5.30 -3.62 8.49
C ARG A 22 -6.67 -2.90 8.54
N GLY A 23 -7.71 -3.62 8.13
CA GLY A 23 -9.09 -3.13 8.19
C GLY A 23 -10.04 -4.12 8.84
N LEU A 24 -11.25 -3.66 9.16
CA LEU A 24 -12.19 -4.45 9.96
C LEU A 24 -12.56 -5.79 9.32
N MET A 25 -12.60 -5.85 7.98
CA MET A 25 -12.87 -7.10 7.25
C MET A 25 -11.77 -8.15 7.43
N ASP A 26 -10.55 -7.77 7.79
CA ASP A 26 -9.46 -8.73 8.02
C ASP A 26 -9.80 -9.69 9.16
N GLY A 27 -10.55 -9.23 10.16
CA GLY A 27 -11.03 -10.07 11.24
C GLY A 27 -11.81 -11.29 10.74
N SER A 28 -12.56 -11.15 9.64
CA SER A 28 -13.33 -12.25 9.05
C SER A 28 -12.46 -13.40 8.53
N ALA A 29 -11.17 -13.15 8.25
CA ALA A 29 -10.22 -14.18 7.85
C ALA A 29 -9.74 -15.06 9.03
N TYR A 30 -9.85 -14.56 10.27
CA TYR A 30 -9.33 -15.20 11.47
C TYR A 30 -10.40 -15.78 12.39
N MET A 31 -11.68 -15.69 12.01
CA MET A 31 -12.78 -16.17 12.84
C MET A 31 -13.78 -17.02 12.06
N THR A 32 -14.51 -17.86 12.79
CA THR A 32 -15.58 -18.66 12.21
C THR A 32 -16.74 -17.78 11.76
N ARG A 33 -17.60 -18.31 10.87
CA ARG A 33 -18.81 -17.58 10.44
C ARG A 33 -19.74 -17.25 11.61
N SER A 34 -19.77 -18.07 12.66
CA SER A 34 -20.60 -17.80 13.85
C SER A 34 -20.06 -16.61 14.63
N GLU A 35 -18.76 -16.63 14.95
CA GLU A 35 -18.09 -15.55 15.68
C GLU A 35 -18.15 -14.22 14.92
N TRP A 36 -18.00 -14.26 13.59
CA TRP A 36 -18.15 -13.06 12.75
C TRP A 36 -19.57 -12.49 12.82
N LYS A 37 -20.60 -13.34 12.71
CA LYS A 37 -21.99 -12.91 12.85
C LYS A 37 -22.28 -12.31 14.22
N ASP A 38 -21.79 -12.93 15.29
CA ASP A 38 -21.96 -12.43 16.65
C ASP A 38 -21.25 -11.08 16.83
N LEU A 39 -20.08 -10.89 16.23
CA LEU A 39 -19.35 -9.63 16.24
C LEU A 39 -20.12 -8.53 15.48
N LEU A 40 -20.66 -8.83 14.30
CA LEU A 40 -21.48 -7.88 13.53
C LEU A 40 -22.72 -7.45 14.33
N LEU A 41 -23.40 -8.42 14.97
CA LEU A 41 -24.56 -8.16 15.82
C LEU A 41 -24.21 -7.25 16.99
N LYS A 42 -23.10 -7.54 17.71
CA LYS A 42 -22.60 -6.71 18.80
C LYS A 42 -22.24 -5.29 18.36
N ARG A 43 -21.75 -5.13 17.13
CA ARG A 43 -21.40 -3.83 16.54
C ARG A 43 -22.58 -3.12 15.87
N LYS A 44 -23.78 -3.70 15.90
CA LYS A 44 -24.99 -3.19 15.23
C LYS A 44 -24.78 -2.97 13.73
N VAL A 45 -24.02 -3.84 13.09
CA VAL A 45 -23.78 -3.83 11.65
C VAL A 45 -24.75 -4.80 11.00
N SER A 46 -25.62 -4.27 10.14
CA SER A 46 -26.67 -5.05 9.49
C SER A 46 -26.14 -5.87 8.32
N ASN A 47 -25.18 -5.31 7.57
CA ASN A 47 -24.63 -5.94 6.38
C ASN A 47 -23.11 -5.73 6.30
N VAL A 48 -22.40 -6.79 5.94
CA VAL A 48 -20.96 -6.77 5.67
C VAL A 48 -20.60 -5.78 4.56
N CYS A 49 -21.48 -5.57 3.57
CA CYS A 49 -21.26 -4.58 2.51
C CYS A 49 -21.07 -3.16 3.08
N GLU A 50 -21.75 -2.81 4.18
CA GLU A 50 -21.57 -1.49 4.82
C GLU A 50 -20.14 -1.31 5.35
N LEU A 51 -19.56 -2.38 5.91
CA LEU A 51 -18.18 -2.36 6.39
C LEU A 51 -17.16 -2.36 5.27
N ARG A 52 -17.41 -3.18 4.24
CA ARG A 52 -16.53 -3.30 3.09
C ARG A 52 -16.52 -2.01 2.30
N GLU A 53 -17.68 -1.52 1.86
CA GLU A 53 -17.80 -0.44 0.87
C GLU A 53 -17.95 0.95 1.51
N GLY A 54 -18.55 1.04 2.69
CA GLY A 54 -18.89 2.32 3.32
C GLY A 54 -17.79 2.93 4.17
N ARG A 55 -16.81 2.13 4.62
CA ARG A 55 -15.82 2.56 5.62
C ARG A 55 -14.48 3.01 5.04
N TYR A 56 -14.07 2.45 3.92
CA TYR A 56 -12.77 2.72 3.31
C TYR A 56 -12.98 3.26 1.89
N ASN A 57 -12.24 4.31 1.53
CA ASN A 57 -12.32 4.84 0.15
C ASN A 57 -11.60 3.92 -0.85
N ALA A 58 -10.57 3.21 -0.39
CA ALA A 58 -9.85 2.18 -1.14
C ALA A 58 -9.19 1.19 -0.19
N VAL A 59 -8.92 0.00 -0.73
CA VAL A 59 -8.20 -1.06 -0.04
C VAL A 59 -7.02 -1.47 -0.92
N PHE A 60 -5.82 -1.44 -0.35
CA PHE A 60 -4.59 -1.80 -1.02
C PHE A 60 -4.08 -3.12 -0.43
N HIS A 61 -4.25 -4.22 -1.17
CA HIS A 61 -3.75 -5.54 -0.77
C HIS A 61 -2.33 -5.74 -1.29
N VAL A 62 -1.36 -5.83 -0.39
CA VAL A 62 0.06 -6.05 -0.71
C VAL A 62 0.37 -7.53 -0.52
N VAL A 63 0.46 -8.28 -1.62
CA VAL A 63 0.62 -9.74 -1.59
C VAL A 63 1.88 -10.14 -0.81
N THR A 64 1.77 -11.10 0.10
CA THR A 64 2.92 -11.64 0.85
C THR A 64 4.09 -12.05 -0.04
N ALA A 65 5.33 -11.85 0.42
CA ALA A 65 6.51 -12.30 -0.34
C ALA A 65 6.55 -13.82 -0.52
N ALA A 66 5.87 -14.60 0.34
CA ALA A 66 5.76 -16.05 0.19
C ALA A 66 5.09 -16.45 -1.14
N GLU A 67 4.25 -15.57 -1.72
CA GLU A 67 3.58 -15.78 -3.00
C GLU A 67 4.39 -15.08 -4.12
N GLY A 68 5.08 -15.86 -4.95
CA GLY A 68 5.81 -15.34 -6.12
C GLY A 68 7.16 -14.67 -5.84
N ALA A 69 7.58 -14.57 -4.58
CA ALA A 69 8.87 -14.00 -4.19
C ALA A 69 9.51 -14.71 -2.99
N ALA A 70 9.34 -16.04 -2.90
CA ALA A 70 9.70 -16.84 -1.73
C ALA A 70 11.17 -16.69 -1.29
N GLN A 71 12.09 -16.39 -2.22
CA GLN A 71 13.49 -16.06 -1.93
C GLN A 71 13.68 -14.86 -1.00
N TYR A 72 12.71 -13.94 -0.94
CA TYR A 72 12.69 -12.79 -0.03
C TYR A 72 11.83 -13.04 1.22
N TYR A 73 11.21 -14.21 1.32
CA TYR A 73 10.43 -14.64 2.49
C TYR A 73 11.38 -15.34 3.48
N THR A 74 12.28 -14.57 4.08
CA THR A 74 13.25 -15.06 5.05
C THR A 74 12.76 -14.80 6.48
N LEU A 75 12.87 -15.81 7.35
CA LEU A 75 12.56 -15.69 8.79
C LEU A 75 13.63 -14.91 9.57
N GLU A 76 14.81 -14.69 8.97
CA GLU A 76 15.97 -14.07 9.60
C GLU A 76 15.79 -12.60 9.97
N ASN A 77 14.82 -11.90 9.38
CA ASN A 77 14.70 -10.44 9.50
C ASN A 77 13.42 -9.98 10.24
N ASN A 78 12.65 -10.88 10.85
CA ASN A 78 11.45 -10.53 11.60
C ASN A 78 11.15 -11.54 12.73
N GLU A 79 11.59 -11.23 13.96
CA GLU A 79 11.23 -11.99 15.18
C GLU A 79 9.71 -12.10 15.41
N ALA A 80 8.91 -11.26 14.75
CA ALA A 80 7.45 -11.26 14.83
C ALA A 80 6.76 -12.26 13.86
N ARG A 81 7.50 -12.96 12.99
CA ARG A 81 6.91 -13.89 12.01
C ARG A 81 7.11 -15.34 12.44
N THR A 82 6.02 -15.98 12.85
CA THR A 82 5.98 -17.37 13.32
C THR A 82 5.37 -18.34 12.31
N GLU A 83 4.84 -17.83 11.20
CA GLU A 83 4.07 -18.60 10.21
C GLU A 83 4.99 -19.19 9.12
N THR A 84 4.69 -20.41 8.64
CA THR A 84 5.39 -21.01 7.50
C THR A 84 5.03 -20.28 6.20
N PRO A 85 5.88 -20.34 5.14
CA PRO A 85 5.57 -19.73 3.85
C PRO A 85 4.20 -20.18 3.29
N GLU A 86 3.84 -21.44 3.46
CA GLU A 86 2.56 -21.99 3.01
C GLU A 86 1.38 -21.37 3.77
N LEU A 87 1.47 -21.30 5.10
CA LEU A 87 0.46 -20.69 5.95
C LEU A 87 0.29 -19.20 5.63
N ALA A 88 1.41 -18.50 5.37
CA ALA A 88 1.39 -17.10 5.00
C ALA A 88 0.68 -16.85 3.67
N ARG A 89 0.81 -17.76 2.70
CA ARG A 89 0.08 -17.70 1.42
C ARG A 89 -1.41 -17.94 1.63
N GLU A 90 -1.78 -18.91 2.45
CA GLU A 90 -3.18 -19.19 2.77
C GLU A 90 -3.85 -18.01 3.49
N LEU A 91 -3.16 -17.40 4.45
CA LEU A 91 -3.67 -16.24 5.18
C LEU A 91 -3.77 -15.00 4.29
N ASP A 92 -2.77 -14.74 3.44
CA ASP A 92 -2.83 -13.67 2.44
C ASP A 92 -4.06 -13.82 1.54
N GLU A 93 -4.31 -15.04 1.06
CA GLU A 93 -5.46 -15.34 0.20
C GLU A 93 -6.79 -15.16 0.94
N LYS A 94 -6.89 -15.59 2.20
CA LYS A 94 -8.09 -15.40 3.03
C LYS A 94 -8.36 -13.91 3.27
N THR A 95 -7.33 -13.14 3.61
CA THR A 95 -7.44 -11.69 3.80
C THR A 95 -7.84 -11.00 2.50
N ARG A 96 -7.23 -11.36 1.36
CA ARG A 96 -7.61 -10.83 0.05
C ARG A 96 -9.08 -11.10 -0.27
N LYS A 97 -9.54 -12.33 -0.04
CA LYS A 97 -10.94 -12.74 -0.27
C LYS A 97 -11.93 -11.96 0.58
N ALA A 98 -11.58 -11.59 1.81
CA ALA A 98 -12.44 -10.80 2.68
C ALA A 98 -12.83 -9.46 2.06
N TRP A 99 -11.95 -8.86 1.24
CA TRP A 99 -12.18 -7.58 0.59
C TRP A 99 -12.77 -7.66 -0.81
N VAL A 100 -12.95 -8.85 -1.36
CA VAL A 100 -13.55 -9.03 -2.70
C VAL A 100 -14.93 -8.38 -2.73
N GLY A 101 -15.17 -7.57 -3.75
CA GLY A 101 -16.39 -6.77 -3.92
C GLY A 101 -16.26 -5.31 -3.47
N HIS A 102 -15.14 -4.90 -2.86
CA HIS A 102 -14.89 -3.47 -2.61
C HIS A 102 -14.63 -2.73 -3.95
N PRO A 103 -15.30 -1.60 -4.24
CA PRO A 103 -15.22 -0.92 -5.54
C PRO A 103 -13.80 -0.49 -5.91
N ASN A 104 -13.03 -0.03 -4.92
CA ASN A 104 -11.62 0.38 -5.07
C ASN A 104 -10.63 -0.59 -4.39
N LEU A 105 -10.79 -1.90 -4.59
CA LEU A 105 -9.76 -2.88 -4.20
C LEU A 105 -8.64 -2.90 -5.24
N ARG A 106 -7.39 -2.76 -4.80
CA ARG A 106 -6.20 -2.94 -5.66
C ARG A 106 -5.24 -3.94 -5.06
N VAL A 107 -4.80 -4.88 -5.87
CA VAL A 107 -3.87 -5.94 -5.48
C VAL A 107 -2.50 -5.65 -6.08
N PHE A 108 -1.46 -5.65 -5.24
CA PHE A 108 -0.07 -5.51 -5.65
C PHE A 108 0.63 -6.85 -5.45
N ASP A 109 0.84 -7.52 -6.56
CA ASP A 109 1.60 -8.77 -6.68
C ASP A 109 3.12 -8.54 -6.59
N ASN A 110 3.89 -9.63 -6.59
CA ASN A 110 5.35 -9.59 -6.55
C ASN A 110 6.01 -9.71 -7.94
N SER A 111 5.31 -9.29 -9.01
CA SER A 111 5.86 -9.25 -10.38
C SER A 111 7.04 -8.29 -10.53
N THR A 112 7.17 -7.33 -9.63
CA THR A 112 8.28 -6.38 -9.53
C THR A 112 9.05 -6.59 -8.23
N ASN A 113 10.28 -6.09 -8.16
CA ASN A 113 11.00 -5.99 -6.89
C ASN A 113 10.24 -5.12 -5.87
N PHE A 114 10.69 -5.14 -4.61
CA PHE A 114 10.05 -4.42 -3.51
C PHE A 114 9.83 -2.93 -3.81
N GLU A 115 10.83 -2.24 -4.37
CA GLU A 115 10.73 -0.83 -4.76
C GLU A 115 9.70 -0.59 -5.87
N GLY A 116 9.67 -1.45 -6.89
CA GLY A 116 8.68 -1.36 -7.96
C GLY A 116 7.26 -1.58 -7.44
N LYS A 117 7.09 -2.47 -6.46
CA LYS A 117 5.81 -2.74 -5.81
C LYS A 117 5.35 -1.54 -5.00
N LEU A 118 6.25 -0.96 -4.20
CA LEU A 118 5.99 0.25 -3.43
C LEU A 118 5.64 1.43 -4.35
N ARG A 119 6.35 1.60 -5.46
CA ARG A 119 6.07 2.64 -6.45
C ARG A 119 4.67 2.52 -7.04
N ARG A 120 4.25 1.32 -7.44
CA ARG A 120 2.88 1.06 -7.92
C ARG A 120 1.84 1.40 -6.85
N LEU A 121 2.11 1.08 -5.59
CA LEU A 121 1.24 1.43 -4.47
C LEU A 121 1.12 2.94 -4.31
N VAL A 122 2.24 3.66 -4.22
CA VAL A 122 2.24 5.12 -4.06
C VAL A 122 1.55 5.80 -5.25
N GLU A 123 1.79 5.35 -6.48
CA GLU A 123 1.09 5.85 -7.67
C GLU A 123 -0.42 5.60 -7.60
N ALA A 124 -0.84 4.42 -7.13
CA ALA A 124 -2.25 4.12 -6.96
C ALA A 124 -2.92 4.99 -5.90
N THR A 125 -2.25 5.20 -4.76
CA THR A 125 -2.72 6.10 -3.69
C THR A 125 -2.78 7.53 -4.18
N ALA A 126 -1.74 8.04 -4.85
CA ALA A 126 -1.68 9.39 -5.36
C ALA A 126 -2.79 9.67 -6.39
N LYS A 127 -3.09 8.71 -7.29
CA LYS A 127 -4.22 8.81 -8.23
C LYS A 127 -5.56 8.89 -7.49
N LEU A 128 -5.73 8.10 -6.43
CA LEU A 128 -6.95 8.08 -5.63
C LEU A 128 -7.21 9.42 -4.92
N VAL A 129 -6.15 10.02 -4.35
CA VAL A 129 -6.27 11.29 -3.60
C VAL A 129 -6.19 12.53 -4.50
N GLY A 130 -6.11 12.36 -5.83
CA GLY A 130 -6.02 13.45 -6.78
C GLY A 130 -4.68 14.21 -6.76
N LEU A 131 -3.63 13.59 -6.21
CA LEU A 131 -2.29 14.19 -6.22
C LEU A 131 -1.64 13.99 -7.60
N PRO A 132 -0.86 14.98 -8.09
CA PRO A 132 -0.16 14.87 -9.37
C PRO A 132 0.83 13.71 -9.33
N CYS A 133 0.50 12.64 -10.05
CA CYS A 133 1.33 11.44 -10.14
C CYS A 133 2.46 11.64 -11.15
N LYS A 134 3.50 12.38 -10.74
CA LYS A 134 4.81 12.37 -11.39
C LYS A 134 5.87 11.91 -10.38
N LEU A 135 5.73 10.66 -9.91
CA LEU A 135 6.68 10.04 -8.98
C LEU A 135 7.97 9.59 -9.65
N SER A 136 8.09 9.72 -10.97
CA SER A 136 9.39 9.68 -11.61
C SER A 136 10.07 11.04 -11.45
N ARG A 137 11.02 11.15 -10.50
CA ARG A 137 12.24 11.90 -10.84
C ARG A 137 12.88 11.14 -12.00
N VAL A 138 12.44 11.44 -13.22
CA VAL A 138 13.10 10.97 -14.44
C VAL A 138 14.47 11.62 -14.42
N THR A 139 15.45 10.92 -13.87
CA THR A 139 16.84 11.33 -13.96
C THR A 139 17.32 10.80 -15.30
N THR A 140 17.14 11.59 -16.36
CA THR A 140 17.59 11.20 -17.69
C THR A 140 19.12 11.27 -17.71
N LYS A 141 19.78 10.12 -17.76
CA LYS A 141 21.23 10.05 -17.94
C LYS A 141 21.52 10.08 -19.44
N PHE A 142 22.32 11.05 -19.87
CA PHE A 142 22.81 11.13 -21.24
C PHE A 142 24.30 10.80 -21.25
N LEU A 143 24.70 9.89 -22.14
CA LEU A 143 26.11 9.70 -22.45
C LEU A 143 26.53 10.83 -23.40
N LEU A 144 27.40 11.72 -22.92
CA LEU A 144 27.91 12.82 -23.73
C LEU A 144 29.08 12.32 -24.58
N ARG A 145 29.12 12.72 -25.86
CA ARG A 145 30.21 12.36 -26.79
C ARG A 145 31.56 12.96 -26.36
N CYS A 146 31.52 14.08 -25.66
CA CYS A 146 32.68 14.79 -25.11
C CYS A 146 32.27 15.52 -23.82
N LYS A 147 33.26 15.94 -23.03
CA LYS A 147 33.02 16.72 -21.81
C LYS A 147 32.32 18.03 -22.17
N PRO A 148 31.19 18.37 -21.53
CA PRO A 148 30.43 19.57 -21.86
C PRO A 148 31.18 20.83 -21.41
N ASP A 149 31.02 21.93 -22.16
CA ASP A 149 31.54 23.23 -21.76
C ASP A 149 30.61 23.86 -20.71
N LEU A 150 31.11 23.92 -19.47
CA LEU A 150 30.37 24.42 -18.31
C LEU A 150 30.05 25.93 -18.42
N LYS A 151 30.77 26.68 -19.28
CA LYS A 151 30.52 28.12 -19.47
C LYS A 151 29.22 28.39 -20.22
N ASN A 152 28.75 27.43 -21.01
CA ASN A 152 27.54 27.54 -21.82
C ASN A 152 26.29 26.95 -21.11
N PHE A 153 26.41 26.57 -19.84
CA PHE A 153 25.25 26.10 -19.09
C PHE A 153 24.23 27.23 -18.90
N PRO A 154 22.93 26.94 -19.02
CA PRO A 154 21.90 27.95 -18.81
C PRO A 154 22.01 28.56 -17.40
N VAL A 155 21.85 29.88 -17.32
CA VAL A 155 21.83 30.60 -16.05
C VAL A 155 20.67 30.07 -15.19
N GLY A 156 20.95 29.62 -13.97
CA GLY A 156 19.96 29.04 -13.05
C GLY A 156 19.91 27.51 -13.00
N VAL A 157 20.84 26.81 -13.67
CA VAL A 157 21.01 25.36 -13.52
C VAL A 157 22.16 25.05 -12.57
N ASP A 158 21.83 24.50 -11.39
CA ASP A 158 22.83 23.99 -10.44
C ASP A 158 23.48 22.71 -10.98
N TYR A 159 24.80 22.61 -10.88
CA TYR A 159 25.55 21.41 -11.28
C TYR A 159 26.66 21.07 -10.28
N HIS A 160 26.97 19.78 -10.18
CA HIS A 160 28.08 19.25 -9.40
C HIS A 160 28.94 18.35 -10.29
N VAL A 161 30.24 18.56 -10.24
CA VAL A 161 31.22 17.67 -10.87
C VAL A 161 31.70 16.70 -9.80
N PHE A 162 31.60 15.41 -10.08
CA PHE A 162 32.14 14.36 -9.23
C PHE A 162 33.40 13.82 -9.92
N ASP A 163 34.52 13.81 -9.22
CA ASP A 163 35.69 13.05 -9.66
C ASP A 163 35.41 11.55 -9.43
N VAL A 164 35.71 10.73 -10.44
CA VAL A 164 35.56 9.26 -10.39
C VAL A 164 36.89 8.64 -10.04
#